data_AF-A0AAU8M0D0-F1
#
_entry.id   AF-A0AAU8M0D0-F1
#
_cell.length_a   1.000
_cell.length_b   1.000
_cell.length_c   1.000
_cell.angle_alpha   90.00
_cell.angle_beta   90.00
_cell.angle_gamma   90.00
#
_symmetry.space_group_name_H-M   'P 1'
#
loop_
_entity.id
_entity.type
_entity.pdbx_description
1 polymer ?
#
loop_
_entity_poly.entity_id
_entity_poly.type
_entity_poly.pdbx_seq_one_letter_code
_entity_poly.pdbx_strand_id
1 'polypeptide(L)' 'MENQPTSPKIDFAIDEDLNTALVITCGNCAAVTKIPSDELTTEGNILCSGCHYEFQITADDITMIKKYLDDAKKLQ' A
#
# COMPACT_ATOMS: atom_id res chain seq x y z
N MET A 1 -10.23 27.01 -7.23
CA MET A 1 -9.34 25.87 -7.47
C MET A 1 -10.05 24.67 -6.89
N GLU A 2 -10.56 23.78 -7.73
CA GLU A 2 -11.11 22.51 -7.28
C GLU A 2 -9.95 21.69 -6.71
N ASN A 3 -9.91 21.51 -5.40
CA ASN A 3 -9.11 20.46 -4.78
C ASN A 3 -9.78 19.13 -5.14
N GLN A 4 -9.59 18.66 -6.38
CA GLN A 4 -9.91 17.28 -6.70
C GLN A 4 -9.04 16.42 -5.78
N PRO A 5 -9.63 15.49 -5.02
CA PRO A 5 -8.85 14.57 -4.21
C PRO A 5 -7.92 13.81 -5.16
N THR A 6 -6.62 14.05 -5.04
CA THR A 6 -5.60 13.29 -5.77
C THR A 6 -5.72 11.84 -5.35
N SER A 7 -5.83 10.94 -6.33
CA SER A 7 -5.81 9.50 -6.08
C SER A 7 -4.62 9.14 -5.19
N PRO A 8 -4.78 8.22 -4.22
CA PRO A 8 -3.69 7.78 -3.36
C PRO A 8 -2.54 7.26 -4.24
N LYS A 9 -1.31 7.62 -3.88
CA LYS A 9 -0.12 7.08 -4.53
C LYS A 9 0.30 5.84 -3.73
N ILE A 10 0.22 4.69 -4.37
CA ILE A 10 0.63 3.42 -3.78
C ILE A 10 2.10 3.21 -4.13
N ASP A 11 2.97 3.16 -3.11
CA ASP A 11 4.39 2.86 -3.24
C ASP A 11 4.71 1.55 -2.47
N PHE A 12 5.88 0.97 -2.74
CA PHE A 12 6.26 -0.35 -2.21
C PHE A 12 7.60 -0.24 -1.47
N ALA A 13 7.69 -0.81 -0.26
CA ALA A 13 8.95 -0.83 0.48
C ALA A 13 9.16 -2.17 1.20
N ILE A 14 10.43 -2.50 1.42
CA ILE A 14 10.82 -3.63 2.27
C ILE A 14 10.98 -3.07 3.68
N ASP A 15 10.18 -3.58 4.62
CA ASP A 15 10.32 -3.29 6.04
C ASP A 15 10.97 -4.52 6.70
N GLU A 16 12.14 -4.33 7.30
CA GLU A 16 12.95 -5.40 7.88
C GLU A 16 12.30 -6.01 9.13
N ASP A 17 11.43 -5.27 9.83
CA ASP A 17 10.76 -5.73 11.06
C ASP A 17 9.49 -6.55 10.76
N LEU A 18 8.83 -6.29 9.63
CA LEU A 18 7.54 -6.88 9.26
C LEU A 18 7.62 -7.88 8.09
N ASN A 19 8.82 -8.32 7.71
CA ASN A 19 9.02 -9.28 6.62
C ASN A 19 8.40 -8.83 5.28
N THR A 20 8.43 -7.50 5.02
CA THR A 20 7.87 -6.74 3.87
C THR A 20 6.44 -6.18 4.00
N ALA A 21 6.25 -4.93 3.59
CA ALA A 21 4.99 -4.18 3.76
C ALA A 21 4.64 -3.29 2.55
N LEU A 22 3.36 -3.13 2.26
CA LEU A 22 2.85 -2.13 1.33
C LEU A 22 2.93 -0.74 1.98
N VAL A 23 3.46 0.27 1.27
CA VAL A 23 3.61 1.64 1.80
C VAL A 23 2.75 2.59 0.98
N ILE A 24 1.56 2.87 1.48
CA ILE A 24 0.64 3.75 0.76
C ILE A 24 0.85 5.19 1.21
N THR A 25 1.14 6.06 0.25
CA THR A 25 1.17 7.51 0.45
C THR A 25 -0.14 8.11 -0.02
N CYS A 26 -1.01 8.44 0.93
CA CYS A 26 -2.29 9.03 0.62
C CYS A 26 -2.07 10.51 0.26
N GLY A 27 -2.06 10.82 -1.04
CA GLY A 27 -1.56 12.08 -1.61
C GLY A 27 -2.24 13.34 -1.07
N ASN A 28 -3.44 13.22 -0.49
CA ASN A 28 -4.17 14.33 0.10
C ASN A 28 -3.77 14.64 1.55
N CYS A 29 -3.09 13.73 2.24
CA CYS A 29 -2.76 13.87 3.65
C CYS A 29 -1.30 13.56 4.01
N ALA A 30 -0.46 13.29 3.01
CA ALA A 30 0.94 12.90 3.17
C ALA A 30 1.15 11.79 4.22
N ALA A 31 0.08 11.02 4.51
CA ALA A 31 0.09 9.97 5.50
C ALA A 31 0.62 8.71 4.84
N VAL A 32 1.51 8.05 5.57
CA VAL A 32 2.09 6.78 5.16
C VAL A 32 1.44 5.68 5.98
N THR A 33 0.74 4.78 5.30
CA THR A 33 0.17 3.58 5.93
C THR A 33 1.01 2.37 5.50
N LYS A 34 1.53 1.64 6.48
CA LYS A 34 2.25 0.39 6.27
C LYS A 34 1.29 -0.77 6.50
N ILE A 35 1.17 -1.66 5.52
CA ILE A 35 0.28 -2.81 5.62
C ILE A 35 1.09 -4.07 5.35
N PRO A 36 1.11 -5.02 6.31
CA PRO A 36 1.74 -6.32 6.10
C PRO A 36 1.18 -7.02 4.85
N SER A 37 2.05 -7.66 4.08
CA SER A 37 1.65 -8.26 2.80
C SER A 37 0.65 -9.41 2.92
N ASP A 38 0.63 -10.08 4.07
CA ASP A 38 -0.28 -11.13 4.47
C ASP A 38 -1.68 -10.61 4.83
N GLU A 39 -1.82 -9.33 5.16
CA GLU A 39 -3.11 -8.67 5.42
C GLU A 39 -3.77 -8.12 4.14
N LEU A 40 -3.08 -8.16 2.99
CA LEU A 40 -3.62 -7.67 1.72
C LEU A 40 -4.68 -8.62 1.17
N THR A 41 -5.91 -8.12 1.05
CA THR A 41 -7.05 -8.85 0.47
C THR A 41 -7.77 -7.98 -0.55
N THR A 42 -8.36 -8.61 -1.58
CA THR A 42 -9.16 -7.89 -2.61
C THR A 42 -10.52 -7.42 -2.09
N GLU A 43 -10.95 -7.96 -0.95
CA GLU A 43 -12.25 -7.66 -0.35
C GLU A 43 -12.17 -6.56 0.73
N GLY A 44 -10.94 -6.21 1.14
CA GLY A 44 -10.69 -5.20 2.15
C GLY A 44 -10.51 -3.80 1.57
N ASN A 45 -11.15 -2.81 2.20
CA ASN A 45 -10.77 -1.41 2.03
C ASN A 45 -9.52 -1.13 2.86
N ILE A 46 -8.60 -0.35 2.29
CA ILE A 46 -7.44 0.16 3.01
C ILE A 46 -7.74 1.57 3.50
N LEU A 47 -7.60 1.77 4.80
CA LEU A 47 -7.78 3.06 5.46
C LEU A 47 -6.43 3.78 5.61
N CYS A 48 -6.35 4.99 5.06
CA CYS A 48 -5.25 5.91 5.30
C CYS A 48 -5.28 6.47 6.72
N SER A 49 -4.27 6.16 7.53
CA SER A 49 -4.18 6.53 8.95
C SER A 49 -4.26 8.04 9.24
N GLY A 50 -3.92 8.91 8.28
CA GLY A 50 -3.89 10.37 8.49
C GLY A 50 -5.06 11.17 7.91
N CYS A 51 -5.92 10.57 7.07
CA CYS A 51 -7.07 11.30 6.50
C CYS A 51 -8.37 10.51 6.43
N HIS A 52 -8.41 9.30 7.01
CA HIS A 52 -9.56 8.41 6.92
C HIS A 52 -10.06 8.19 5.49
N TYR A 53 -9.14 8.27 4.53
CA TYR A 53 -9.43 8.00 3.13
C TYR A 53 -9.37 6.50 2.93
N GLU A 54 -10.46 5.92 2.45
CA GLU A 54 -10.56 4.50 2.13
C GLU A 54 -10.48 4.28 0.63
N PHE A 55 -9.73 3.27 0.22
CA PHE A 55 -9.70 2.81 -1.17
C PHE A 55 -9.53 1.31 -1.25
N GLN A 56 -9.94 0.73 -2.36
CA GLN A 56 -9.75 -0.69 -2.65
C GLN A 56 -8.47 -0.89 -3.45
N ILE A 57 -7.75 -1.95 -3.09
CA ILE A 57 -6.67 -2.48 -3.92
C ILE A 57 -7.23 -3.54 -4.86
N THR A 58 -6.68 -3.62 -6.07
CA THR A 58 -7.10 -4.63 -7.04
C THR A 58 -6.33 -5.94 -6.88
N ALA A 59 -6.83 -7.02 -7.47
CA ALA A 59 -6.11 -8.29 -7.53
C ALA A 59 -4.75 -8.16 -8.24
N ASP A 60 -4.68 -7.29 -9.26
CA ASP A 60 -3.46 -7.02 -10.01
C ASP A 60 -2.43 -6.31 -9.13
N ASP A 61 -2.85 -5.33 -8.32
CA ASP A 61 -1.99 -4.67 -7.34
C ASP A 61 -1.42 -5.68 -6.33
N ILE A 62 -2.26 -6.54 -5.77
CA ILE A 62 -1.83 -7.60 -4.83
C ILE A 62 -0.82 -8.54 -5.48
N THR A 63 -1.06 -8.93 -6.73
CA THR A 63 -0.17 -9.82 -7.48
C THR A 63 1.19 -9.16 -7.72
N MET A 64 1.19 -7.88 -8.11
CA MET A 64 2.41 -7.11 -8.32
C MET A 64 3.19 -6.92 -7.01
N ILE A 65 2.48 -6.67 -5.90
CA ILE A 65 3.06 -6.60 -4.56
C ILE A 65 3.71 -7.94 -4.22
N LYS A 66 2.97 -9.04 -4.21
CA LYS A 66 3.50 -10.37 -3.88
C LYS A 66 4.73 -10.72 -4.72
N LYS A 67 4.71 -10.40 -6.01
CA LYS A 67 5.86 -10.60 -6.91
C LYS A 67 7.07 -9.75 -6.52
N TYR A 68 6.89 -8.46 -6.27
CA TYR A 68 7.97 -7.57 -5.82
C TYR A 68 8.59 -8.07 -4.52
N LEU A 69 7.76 -8.57 -3.59
CA LEU A 69 8.18 -9.12 -2.31
C LEU A 69 8.93 -10.45 -2.46
N ASP A 70 8.46 -11.34 -3.32
CA ASP A 70 9.14 -12.61 -3.62
C ASP A 70 10.50 -12.37 -4.27
N ASP A 71 10.61 -11.37 -5.14
CA ASP A 71 11.88 -11.03 -5.79
C ASP A 71 12.84 -10.33 -4.81
N ALA A 72 12.34 -9.49 -3.91
CA ALA A 72 13.12 -8.91 -2.81
C ALA A 72 13.73 -9.97 -1.88
N LYS A 73 12.95 -11.01 -1.52
CA LYS A 73 13.41 -12.12 -0.68
C LYS A 73 14.51 -12.98 -1.33
N LYS A 74 14.61 -13.00 -2.66
CA LYS A 74 15.66 -13.74 -3.39
C LYS A 74 17.00 -12.98 -3.46
N LEU A 75 16.99 -11.69 -3.14
CA LEU A 75 18.17 -10.82 -3.17
C LEU A 75 18.86 -10.70 -1.81
N GLN A 76 18.23 -11.21 -0.73
CA GLN A 76 18.84 -11.39 0.60
C GLN A 76 19.46 -12.79 0.71
#